data_AF-A0A7S3N6G8-F1
#
_entry.id   AF-A0A7S3N6G8-F1
#
_cell.length_a   1.000
_cell.length_b   1.000
_cell.length_c   1.000
_cell.angle_alpha   90.00
_cell.angle_beta   90.00
_cell.angle_gamma   90.00
#
_symmetry.space_group_name_H-M   'P 1'
#
loop_
_entity.id
_entity.type
_entity.pdbx_description
1 polymer ?
#
loop_
_entity_poly.entity_id
_entity_poly.type
_entity_poly.pdbx_seq_one_letter_code
_entity_poly.pdbx_strand_id
1 'polypeptide(L)'
;MSVIASLLFSKAMTGLVLFWILTKLFKVFITKCKDAKLHQHHMEKAKQRRMKRDTSVRSFLDSHDFPSQERRDAILGLKDLTAIRKALDDKTVSSEELTLTYIYQSATTGLELEAIADINYEWALQEAKECDRELANGHSRGILHGIPISVKDTVILKGTVSTNGLASKCDAMFHEDGMISKLLKLNGAIP
;
A
#
# COMPACT_ATOMS: atom_id res chain seq x y z
N MET A 1 -26.83 -67.69 22.34
CA MET A 1 -25.92 -67.41 21.21
C MET A 1 -26.27 -66.12 20.47
N SER A 2 -27.52 -65.90 20.03
CA SER A 2 -27.93 -64.74 19.23
C SER A 2 -27.78 -63.36 19.91
N VAL A 3 -28.16 -63.22 21.19
CA VAL A 3 -28.17 -61.91 21.88
C VAL A 3 -26.76 -61.36 22.12
N ILE A 4 -25.81 -62.22 22.51
CA ILE A 4 -24.41 -61.84 22.80
C ILE A 4 -23.70 -61.35 21.54
N ALA A 5 -23.92 -62.01 20.40
CA ALA A 5 -23.36 -61.60 19.11
C ALA A 5 -23.90 -60.23 18.66
N SER A 6 -25.19 -59.96 18.86
CA SER A 6 -25.79 -58.65 18.53
C SER A 6 -25.23 -57.51 19.40
N LEU A 7 -24.98 -57.78 20.69
CA LEU A 7 -24.40 -56.82 21.63
C LEU A 7 -22.93 -56.51 21.32
N LEU A 8 -22.16 -57.52 20.92
CA LEU A 8 -20.77 -57.36 20.50
C LEU A 8 -20.68 -56.59 19.18
N PHE A 9 -21.56 -56.88 18.21
CA PHE A 9 -21.64 -56.15 16.94
C PHE A 9 -22.04 -54.69 17.13
N SER A 10 -23.02 -54.42 18.00
CA SER A 10 -23.45 -53.06 18.37
C SER A 10 -22.32 -52.26 19.04
N LYS A 11 -21.59 -52.87 20.00
CA LYS A 11 -20.42 -52.24 20.64
C LYS A 11 -19.26 -51.98 19.67
N ALA A 12 -19.03 -52.88 18.70
CA ALA A 12 -18.03 -52.68 17.66
C ALA A 12 -18.42 -51.53 16.72
N MET A 13 -19.69 -51.47 16.31
CA MET A 13 -20.22 -50.37 15.49
C MET A 13 -20.14 -49.02 16.20
N THR A 14 -20.50 -48.93 17.48
CA THR A 14 -20.37 -47.69 18.25
C THR A 14 -18.91 -47.28 18.44
N GLY A 15 -18.01 -48.24 18.64
CA GLY A 15 -16.56 -48.01 18.66
C GLY A 15 -16.03 -47.46 17.33
N LEU A 16 -16.45 -48.01 16.19
CA LEU A 16 -16.07 -47.54 14.86
C LEU A 16 -16.61 -46.14 14.56
N VAL A 17 -17.87 -45.87 14.92
CA VAL A 17 -18.48 -44.54 14.76
C VAL A 17 -17.78 -43.52 15.65
N LEU A 18 -17.50 -43.84 16.91
CA LEU A 18 -16.77 -42.96 17.83
C LEU A 18 -15.34 -42.69 17.34
N PHE A 19 -14.63 -43.72 16.86
CA PHE A 19 -13.30 -43.56 16.27
C PHE A 19 -13.35 -42.68 15.01
N TRP A 20 -14.31 -42.88 14.12
CA TRP A 20 -14.50 -42.04 12.93
C TRP A 20 -14.77 -40.58 13.32
N ILE A 21 -15.64 -40.33 14.30
CA ILE A 21 -15.91 -38.99 14.84
C ILE A 21 -14.64 -38.37 15.43
N LEU A 22 -13.89 -39.11 16.27
CA LEU A 22 -12.65 -38.63 16.88
C LEU A 22 -11.59 -38.29 15.84
N THR A 23 -11.41 -39.11 14.80
CA THR A 23 -10.46 -38.80 13.72
C THR A 23 -10.88 -37.58 12.91
N LYS A 24 -12.19 -37.36 12.69
CA LYS A 24 -12.72 -36.14 12.07
C LYS A 24 -12.47 -34.91 12.94
N LEU A 25 -12.77 -34.98 14.23
CA LEU A 25 -12.53 -33.89 15.19
C LEU A 25 -11.04 -33.57 15.30
N PHE A 26 -10.18 -34.59 15.35
CA PHE A 26 -8.73 -34.41 15.36
C PHE A 26 -8.23 -33.76 14.06
N LYS A 27 -8.70 -34.20 12.88
CA LYS A 27 -8.38 -33.53 11.60
C LYS A 27 -8.81 -32.06 11.60
N VAL A 28 -10.02 -31.76 12.07
CA VAL A 28 -10.52 -30.37 12.18
C VAL A 28 -9.64 -29.55 13.14
N PHE A 29 -9.26 -30.12 14.29
CA PHE A 29 -8.38 -29.47 15.25
C PHE A 29 -7.01 -29.16 14.64
N ILE A 30 -6.36 -30.13 13.99
CA ILE A 30 -5.08 -29.92 13.30
C ILE A 30 -5.18 -28.84 12.23
N THR A 31 -6.23 -28.84 11.41
CA THR A 31 -6.45 -27.79 10.40
C THR A 31 -6.61 -26.42 11.04
N LYS A 32 -7.46 -26.28 12.07
CA LYS A 32 -7.62 -25.00 12.79
C LYS A 32 -6.31 -24.49 13.38
N CYS A 33 -5.49 -25.38 13.96
CA CYS A 33 -4.17 -25.00 14.47
C CYS A 33 -3.22 -24.54 13.36
N LYS A 34 -3.26 -25.17 12.19
CA LYS A 34 -2.45 -24.76 11.03
C LYS A 34 -2.91 -23.40 10.50
N ASP A 35 -4.21 -23.19 10.35
CA ASP A 35 -4.79 -21.94 9.85
C ASP A 35 -4.50 -20.78 10.80
N ALA A 36 -4.61 -20.99 12.11
CA ALA A 36 -4.27 -19.99 13.11
C ALA A 36 -2.78 -19.58 13.04
N LYS A 37 -1.87 -20.55 12.91
CA LYS A 37 -0.43 -20.28 12.75
C LYS A 37 -0.13 -19.52 11.45
N LEU A 38 -0.77 -19.91 10.35
CA LEU A 38 -0.61 -19.24 9.06
C LEU A 38 -1.16 -17.80 9.10
N HIS A 39 -2.31 -17.59 9.73
CA HIS A 39 -2.87 -16.27 9.94
C HIS A 39 -1.93 -15.40 10.77
N GLN A 40 -1.43 -15.89 11.90
CA GLN A 40 -0.47 -15.18 12.74
C GLN A 40 0.80 -14.80 11.96
N HIS A 41 1.33 -15.72 11.15
CA HIS A 41 2.48 -15.47 10.28
C HIS A 41 2.23 -14.34 9.28
N HIS A 42 1.08 -14.33 8.62
CA HIS A 42 0.72 -13.24 7.70
C HIS A 42 0.49 -11.91 8.42
N MET A 43 -0.13 -11.91 9.61
CA MET A 43 -0.32 -10.70 10.40
C MET A 43 1.03 -10.09 10.84
N GLU A 44 1.99 -10.94 11.23
CA GLU A 44 3.33 -10.48 11.59
C GLU A 44 4.06 -9.85 10.39
N LYS A 45 3.95 -10.45 9.19
CA LYS A 45 4.48 -9.85 7.96
C LYS A 45 3.86 -8.49 7.64
N ALA A 46 2.53 -8.38 7.77
CA ALA A 46 1.84 -7.10 7.56
C ALA A 46 2.30 -6.03 8.56
N LYS A 47 2.52 -6.41 9.83
CA LYS A 47 3.06 -5.53 10.86
C LYS A 47 4.48 -5.07 10.54
N GLN A 48 5.38 -5.99 10.19
CA GLN A 48 6.76 -5.68 9.81
C GLN A 48 6.82 -4.71 8.62
N ARG A 49 5.94 -4.92 7.63
CA ARG A 49 5.81 -4.02 6.48
C ARG A 49 5.38 -2.62 6.88
N ARG A 50 4.34 -2.47 7.72
CA ARG A 50 3.92 -1.16 8.25
C ARG A 50 5.06 -0.49 9.00
N MET A 51 5.78 -1.22 9.84
CA MET A 51 6.95 -0.68 10.55
C MET A 51 8.03 -0.18 9.58
N LYS A 52 8.35 -0.97 8.55
CA LYS A 52 9.34 -0.56 7.52
C LYS A 52 8.90 0.71 6.79
N ARG A 53 7.64 0.78 6.35
CA ARG A 53 7.05 1.98 5.74
C ARG A 53 7.19 3.19 6.67
N ASP A 54 6.78 3.05 7.93
CA ASP A 54 6.80 4.16 8.89
C ASP A 54 8.23 4.63 9.18
N THR A 55 9.20 3.71 9.24
CA THR A 55 10.62 4.04 9.33
C THR A 55 11.09 4.81 8.09
N SER A 56 10.73 4.35 6.89
CA SER A 56 11.08 5.06 5.65
C SER A 56 10.45 6.45 5.57
N VAL A 57 9.19 6.61 6.00
CA VAL A 57 8.51 7.91 6.07
C VAL A 57 9.25 8.87 7.02
N ARG A 58 9.55 8.42 8.25
CA ARG A 58 10.27 9.25 9.23
C ARG A 58 11.67 9.60 8.74
N SER A 59 12.39 8.61 8.21
CA SER A 59 13.72 8.83 7.65
C SER A 59 13.72 9.87 6.53
N PHE A 60 12.68 9.90 5.69
CA PHE A 60 12.54 10.90 4.63
C PHE A 60 12.25 12.29 5.20
N LEU A 61 11.39 12.40 6.22
CA LEU A 61 11.11 13.67 6.91
C LEU A 61 12.37 14.24 7.58
N ASP A 62 13.22 13.40 8.15
CA ASP A 62 14.43 13.82 8.85
C ASP A 62 15.57 14.21 7.88
N SER A 63 15.55 13.69 6.64
CA SER A 63 16.64 13.88 5.67
C SER A 63 16.40 14.97 4.63
N HIS A 64 15.19 15.56 4.59
CA HIS A 64 14.81 16.55 3.58
C HIS A 64 14.31 17.85 4.20
N ASP A 65 14.63 18.95 3.53
CA ASP A 65 14.02 20.25 3.81
C ASP A 65 12.65 20.33 3.15
N PHE A 66 11.71 20.99 3.83
CA PHE A 66 10.36 21.21 3.34
C PHE A 66 10.06 22.72 3.27
N PRO A 67 9.15 23.14 2.38
CA PRO A 67 8.67 24.52 2.36
C PRO A 67 8.17 24.95 3.74
N SER A 68 8.27 26.24 4.09
CA SER A 68 7.77 26.75 5.36
C SER A 68 6.28 26.44 5.55
N GLN A 69 5.80 26.44 6.80
CA GLN A 69 4.38 26.20 7.10
C GLN A 69 3.47 27.14 6.30
N GLU A 70 3.75 28.45 6.30
CA GLU A 70 3.00 29.44 5.52
C GLU A 70 2.98 29.12 4.03
N ARG A 71 4.13 28.69 3.48
CA ARG A 71 4.23 28.32 2.06
C ARG A 71 3.42 27.07 1.74
N ARG A 72 3.46 26.06 2.61
CA ARG A 72 2.64 24.85 2.47
C ARG A 72 1.15 25.18 2.56
N ASP A 73 0.74 26.01 3.51
CA ASP A 73 -0.66 26.41 3.68
C ASP A 73 -1.18 27.18 2.45
N ALA A 74 -0.35 28.04 1.85
CA ALA A 74 -0.67 28.71 0.60
C ALA A 74 -0.86 27.72 -0.57
N ILE A 75 0.01 26.70 -0.68
CA ILE A 75 -0.10 25.66 -1.71
C ILE A 75 -1.33 24.77 -1.48
N LEU A 76 -1.57 24.32 -0.24
CA LEU A 76 -2.74 23.52 0.14
C LEU A 76 -4.05 24.31 0.00
N GLY A 77 -3.99 25.64 0.03
CA GLY A 77 -5.10 26.54 -0.23
C GLY A 77 -5.53 26.62 -1.71
N LEU A 78 -4.77 26.04 -2.64
CA LEU A 78 -5.17 25.93 -4.04
C LEU A 78 -6.37 24.97 -4.15
N LYS A 79 -7.53 25.53 -4.52
CA LYS A 79 -8.83 24.87 -4.34
C LYS A 79 -9.05 23.63 -5.20
N ASP A 80 -8.46 23.58 -6.38
CA ASP A 80 -8.67 22.52 -7.35
C ASP A 80 -7.46 22.34 -8.29
N LEU A 81 -7.56 21.31 -9.14
CA LEU A 81 -6.51 20.96 -10.11
C LEU A 81 -6.22 22.09 -11.11
N THR A 82 -7.23 22.90 -11.47
CA THR A 82 -7.06 24.02 -12.40
C THR A 82 -6.22 25.12 -11.76
N ALA A 83 -6.46 25.41 -10.48
CA ALA A 83 -5.66 26.35 -9.71
C ALA A 83 -4.21 25.87 -9.56
N ILE A 84 -4.00 24.57 -9.29
CA ILE A 84 -2.66 23.97 -9.23
C ILE A 84 -1.94 24.08 -10.57
N ARG A 85 -2.60 23.68 -11.67
CA ARG A 85 -2.04 23.78 -13.03
C ARG A 85 -1.63 25.20 -13.36
N LYS A 86 -2.51 26.17 -13.08
CA LYS A 86 -2.23 27.59 -13.29
C LYS A 86 -1.02 28.06 -12.46
N ALA A 87 -0.92 27.67 -11.20
CA ALA A 87 0.19 28.06 -10.33
C ALA A 87 1.56 27.56 -10.85
N LEU A 88 1.59 26.34 -11.40
CA LEU A 88 2.76 25.77 -12.07
C LEU A 88 3.08 26.50 -13.38
N ASP A 89 2.08 26.79 -14.20
CA ASP A 89 2.26 27.47 -15.49
C ASP A 89 2.74 28.92 -15.31
N ASP A 90 2.21 29.62 -14.30
CA ASP A 90 2.64 30.96 -13.89
C ASP A 90 3.98 30.93 -13.13
N LYS A 91 4.55 29.74 -12.85
CA LYS A 91 5.78 29.51 -12.08
C LYS A 91 5.76 30.12 -10.67
N THR A 92 4.56 30.27 -10.12
CA THR A 92 4.37 30.72 -8.73
C THR A 92 4.57 29.61 -7.70
N VAL A 93 4.56 28.35 -8.16
CA VAL A 93 4.87 27.13 -7.41
C VAL A 93 5.64 26.23 -8.39
N SER A 94 6.70 25.56 -7.93
CA SER A 94 7.37 24.51 -8.72
C SER A 94 6.76 23.13 -8.44
N SER A 95 6.96 22.18 -9.35
CA SER A 95 6.56 20.78 -9.15
C SER A 95 7.26 20.19 -7.94
N GLU A 96 8.53 20.55 -7.69
CA GLU A 96 9.27 20.19 -6.49
C GLU A 96 8.61 20.72 -5.21
N GLU A 97 8.30 22.02 -5.14
CA GLU A 97 7.64 22.62 -3.97
C GLU A 97 6.26 22.01 -3.72
N LEU A 98 5.49 21.79 -4.78
CA LEU A 98 4.18 21.16 -4.74
C LEU A 98 4.28 19.73 -4.19
N THR A 99 5.22 18.95 -4.73
CA THR A 99 5.44 17.55 -4.34
C THR A 99 5.92 17.44 -2.90
N LEU A 100 6.89 18.27 -2.47
CA LEU A 100 7.34 18.30 -1.06
C LEU A 100 6.20 18.69 -0.11
N THR A 101 5.33 19.62 -0.50
CA THR A 101 4.18 20.02 0.31
C THR A 101 3.22 18.84 0.53
N TYR A 102 2.85 18.12 -0.53
CA TYR A 102 1.96 16.96 -0.42
C TYR A 102 2.64 15.74 0.24
N ILE A 103 3.95 15.54 0.03
CA ILE A 103 4.72 14.53 0.77
C ILE A 103 4.70 14.84 2.26
N TYR A 104 4.90 16.10 2.67
CA TYR A 104 4.84 16.48 4.08
C TYR A 104 3.48 16.16 4.69
N GLN A 105 2.39 16.53 4.01
CA GLN A 105 1.02 16.25 4.45
C GLN A 105 0.73 14.75 4.55
N SER A 106 1.23 13.98 3.58
CA SER A 106 1.17 12.52 3.57
C SER A 106 1.94 11.95 4.76
N ALA A 107 3.23 12.28 4.87
CA ALA A 107 4.14 11.75 5.88
C ALA A 107 3.76 12.10 7.33
N THR A 108 3.00 13.18 7.55
CA THR A 108 2.51 13.60 8.86
C THR A 108 1.07 13.10 9.09
N THR A 109 0.08 13.82 8.60
CA THR A 109 -1.34 13.50 8.80
C THR A 109 -1.74 12.19 8.14
N GLY A 110 -1.24 11.90 6.93
CA GLY A 110 -1.55 10.64 6.26
C GLY A 110 -1.04 9.41 7.02
N LEU A 111 0.13 9.53 7.68
CA LEU A 111 0.67 8.48 8.52
C LEU A 111 -0.16 8.28 9.80
N GLU A 112 -0.57 9.38 10.46
CA GLU A 112 -1.43 9.36 11.65
C GLU A 112 -2.80 8.73 11.36
N LEU A 113 -3.38 9.03 10.20
CA LEU A 113 -4.68 8.50 9.77
C LEU A 113 -4.61 7.09 9.17
N GLU A 114 -3.44 6.45 9.17
CA GLU A 114 -3.19 5.18 8.47
C GLU A 114 -3.59 5.17 6.98
N ALA A 115 -3.53 6.33 6.30
CA ALA A 115 -4.00 6.52 4.93
C ALA A 115 -2.98 6.09 3.85
N ILE A 116 -1.80 5.60 4.25
CA ILE A 116 -0.67 5.31 3.35
C ILE A 116 -0.35 3.82 3.40
N ALA A 117 -0.50 3.12 2.27
CA ALA A 117 -0.16 1.69 2.19
C ALA A 117 1.34 1.46 1.96
N ASP A 118 1.96 2.26 1.11
CA ASP A 118 3.38 2.25 0.75
C ASP A 118 3.78 3.66 0.26
N ILE A 119 5.08 3.93 0.10
CA ILE A 119 5.59 5.24 -0.34
C ILE A 119 6.64 5.11 -1.44
N ASN A 120 6.79 6.16 -2.25
CA ASN A 120 7.85 6.28 -3.25
C ASN A 120 8.39 7.73 -3.34
N TYR A 121 8.61 8.36 -2.17
CA TYR A 121 8.90 9.79 -2.05
C TYR A 121 10.18 10.24 -2.76
N GLU A 122 11.24 9.44 -2.70
CA GLU A 122 12.51 9.76 -3.37
C GLU A 122 12.34 9.86 -4.89
N TRP A 123 11.67 8.87 -5.48
CA TRP A 123 11.37 8.89 -6.91
C TRP A 123 10.43 10.05 -7.26
N ALA A 124 9.39 10.29 -6.46
CA ALA A 124 8.46 11.38 -6.69
C ALA A 124 9.15 12.75 -6.70
N LEU A 125 10.10 12.98 -5.77
CA LEU A 125 10.89 14.21 -5.73
C LEU A 125 11.82 14.35 -6.94
N GLN A 126 12.47 13.26 -7.37
CA GLN A 126 13.29 13.26 -8.58
C GLN A 126 12.46 13.57 -9.83
N GLU A 127 11.29 12.95 -9.94
CA GLU A 127 10.37 13.15 -11.05
C GLU A 127 9.84 14.60 -11.10
N ALA A 128 9.56 15.19 -9.93
CA ALA A 128 9.14 16.57 -9.81
C ALA A 128 10.20 17.54 -10.35
N LYS A 129 11.46 17.35 -9.97
CA LYS A 129 12.59 18.14 -10.47
C LYS A 129 12.75 18.02 -11.99
N GLU A 130 12.54 16.83 -12.53
CA GLU A 130 12.58 16.60 -13.96
C GLU A 130 11.41 17.29 -14.68
N CYS A 131 10.21 17.25 -14.12
CA CYS A 131 9.06 17.97 -14.66
C CYS A 131 9.31 19.48 -14.69
N ASP A 132 9.92 20.04 -13.65
CA ASP A 132 10.31 21.46 -13.62
C ASP A 132 11.34 21.79 -14.71
N ARG A 133 12.35 20.92 -14.89
CA ARG A 133 13.35 21.07 -15.95
C ARG A 133 12.73 21.05 -17.34
N GLU A 134 11.80 20.13 -17.60
CA GLU A 134 11.11 20.03 -18.88
C GLU A 134 10.22 21.23 -19.15
N LEU A 135 9.45 21.67 -18.15
CA LEU A 135 8.56 22.83 -18.27
C LEU A 135 9.36 24.11 -18.54
N ALA A 136 10.53 24.26 -17.89
CA ALA A 136 11.44 25.37 -18.16
C ALA A 136 11.98 25.37 -19.61
N ASN A 137 12.07 24.20 -20.24
CA ASN A 137 12.45 24.03 -21.65
C ASN A 137 11.25 24.08 -22.62
N GLY A 138 10.05 24.44 -22.14
CA GLY A 138 8.84 24.49 -22.95
C GLY A 138 8.24 23.13 -23.30
N HIS A 139 8.67 22.06 -22.63
CA HIS A 139 8.13 20.73 -22.80
C HIS A 139 7.14 20.40 -21.67
N SER A 140 5.88 20.12 -22.05
CA SER A 140 4.86 19.61 -21.14
C SER A 140 4.39 18.24 -21.61
N ARG A 141 4.32 17.29 -20.67
CA ARG A 141 3.85 15.91 -20.90
C ARG A 141 2.33 15.79 -20.89
N GLY A 142 1.60 16.86 -20.56
CA GLY A 142 0.14 16.88 -20.55
C GLY A 142 -0.45 17.64 -19.36
N ILE A 143 -1.76 17.48 -19.16
CA ILE A 143 -2.51 18.24 -18.13
C ILE A 143 -2.03 17.96 -16.70
N LEU A 144 -1.44 16.79 -16.44
CA LEU A 144 -0.96 16.39 -15.11
C LEU A 144 0.54 16.65 -14.89
N HIS A 145 1.22 17.31 -15.83
CA HIS A 145 2.67 17.53 -15.78
C HIS A 145 3.15 18.13 -14.45
N GLY A 146 3.94 17.40 -13.68
CA GLY A 146 4.50 17.87 -12.41
C GLY A 146 3.52 17.84 -11.23
N ILE A 147 2.34 17.24 -11.39
CA ILE A 147 1.31 17.21 -10.34
C ILE A 147 1.41 15.90 -9.55
N PRO A 148 1.65 15.95 -8.22
CA PRO A 148 1.65 14.78 -7.36
C PRO A 148 0.22 14.23 -7.19
N ILE A 149 0.09 12.91 -7.23
CA ILE A 149 -1.17 12.21 -7.02
C ILE A 149 -0.97 11.04 -6.07
N SER A 150 -2.01 10.69 -5.31
CA SER A 150 -2.05 9.40 -4.63
C SER A 150 -2.82 8.39 -5.47
N VAL A 151 -2.37 7.14 -5.46
CA VAL A 151 -3.06 6.04 -6.12
C VAL A 151 -3.43 4.96 -5.12
N LYS A 152 -4.57 4.30 -5.35
CA LYS A 152 -4.98 3.17 -4.51
C LYS A 152 -3.95 2.05 -4.63
N ASP A 153 -3.75 1.28 -3.54
CA ASP A 153 -2.85 0.11 -3.48
C ASP A 153 -3.05 -0.89 -4.64
N THR A 154 -4.22 -0.93 -5.27
CA THR A 154 -4.51 -1.77 -6.46
C THR A 154 -3.82 -1.30 -7.74
N VAL A 155 -3.32 -0.06 -7.78
CA VAL A 155 -2.56 0.49 -8.91
C VAL A 155 -1.09 0.12 -8.72
N ILE A 156 -0.58 -0.71 -9.65
CA ILE A 156 0.77 -1.25 -9.56
C ILE A 156 1.80 -0.16 -9.92
N LEU A 157 2.69 0.16 -8.98
CA LEU A 157 3.84 1.03 -9.20
C LEU A 157 5.13 0.22 -9.12
N LYS A 158 6.06 0.48 -10.04
CA LYS A 158 7.41 -0.09 -10.01
C LYS A 158 8.11 0.33 -8.71
N GLY A 159 8.72 -0.64 -8.03
CA GLY A 159 9.48 -0.41 -6.80
C GLY A 159 8.62 -0.38 -5.54
N THR A 160 7.30 -0.54 -5.65
CA THR A 160 6.39 -0.67 -4.50
C THR A 160 5.78 -2.07 -4.45
N VAL A 161 5.10 -2.36 -3.35
CA VAL A 161 4.34 -3.61 -3.20
C VAL A 161 2.86 -3.26 -3.12
N SER A 162 2.06 -3.94 -3.93
CA SER A 162 0.60 -3.90 -3.87
C SER A 162 0.07 -5.12 -3.11
N THR A 163 -0.62 -4.89 -1.99
CA THR A 163 -1.15 -5.97 -1.15
C THR A 163 -2.60 -6.33 -1.47
N ASN A 164 -3.34 -5.40 -2.07
CA ASN A 164 -4.80 -5.41 -2.18
C ASN A 164 -5.50 -5.66 -0.84
N GLY A 165 -4.91 -5.20 0.26
CA GLY A 165 -5.42 -5.43 1.62
C GLY A 165 -5.23 -6.86 2.14
N LEU A 166 -4.46 -7.71 1.44
CA LEU A 166 -4.21 -9.10 1.84
C LEU A 166 -2.82 -9.21 2.47
N ALA A 167 -2.78 -9.59 3.75
CA ALA A 167 -1.53 -9.80 4.48
C ALA A 167 -0.62 -10.89 3.87
N SER A 168 -1.18 -11.80 3.09
CA SER A 168 -0.42 -12.82 2.35
C SER A 168 0.36 -12.28 1.16
N LYS A 169 0.14 -11.02 0.76
CA LYS A 169 0.78 -10.37 -0.39
C LYS A 169 1.84 -9.32 -0.01
N CYS A 170 2.24 -9.26 1.26
CA CYS A 170 3.17 -8.24 1.75
C CYS A 170 4.62 -8.35 1.21
N ASP A 171 4.98 -9.45 0.54
CA ASP A 171 6.37 -9.76 0.16
C ASP A 171 6.68 -9.54 -1.34
N ALA A 172 5.69 -9.22 -2.17
CA ALA A 172 5.84 -9.19 -3.62
C ALA A 172 5.95 -7.76 -4.16
N MET A 173 7.18 -7.31 -4.39
CA MET A 173 7.45 -6.01 -5.01
C MET A 173 7.30 -6.10 -6.52
N PHE A 174 6.71 -5.07 -7.12
CA PHE A 174 6.56 -4.99 -8.57
C PHE A 174 7.81 -4.37 -9.20
N HIS A 175 8.29 -4.99 -10.27
CA HIS A 175 9.49 -4.52 -11.00
C HIS A 175 9.15 -3.67 -12.22
N GLU A 176 7.86 -3.53 -12.52
CA GLU A 176 7.35 -2.69 -13.59
C GLU A 176 6.04 -2.01 -13.17
N ASP A 177 5.74 -0.89 -13.83
CA ASP A 177 4.48 -0.20 -13.68
C ASP A 177 3.35 -0.96 -14.38
N GLY A 178 2.16 -0.98 -13.76
CA GLY A 178 0.93 -1.39 -14.41
C GLY A 178 0.48 -0.41 -15.50
N MET A 179 -0.55 -0.78 -16.25
CA MET A 179 -1.04 0.06 -17.37
C MET A 179 -1.51 1.45 -16.90
N ILE A 180 -2.23 1.52 -15.78
CA ILE A 180 -2.77 2.78 -15.25
C ILE A 180 -1.64 3.73 -14.82
N SER A 181 -0.66 3.22 -14.05
CA SER A 181 0.48 4.03 -13.62
C SER A 181 1.35 4.47 -14.79
N LYS A 182 1.58 3.60 -15.79
CA LYS A 182 2.24 3.99 -17.05
C LYS A 182 1.52 5.16 -17.72
N LEU A 183 0.20 5.09 -17.87
CA LEU A 183 -0.58 6.16 -18.50
C LEU A 183 -0.52 7.47 -17.70
N LEU A 184 -0.60 7.41 -16.38
CA LEU A 184 -0.50 8.58 -15.50
C LEU A 184 0.87 9.27 -15.63
N LYS A 185 1.96 8.49 -15.54
CA LYS A 185 3.33 8.99 -15.69
C LYS A 185 3.58 9.56 -17.09
N LEU A 186 3.03 8.93 -18.14
CA LEU A 186 3.11 9.43 -19.51
C LEU A 186 2.44 10.81 -19.69
N ASN A 187 1.40 11.11 -18.90
CA ASN A 187 0.74 12.42 -18.88
C ASN A 187 1.39 13.39 -17.87
N GLY A 188 2.55 13.01 -17.32
CA GLY A 188 3.37 13.81 -16.41
C GLY A 188 2.92 13.84 -14.94
N ALA A 189 1.97 12.98 -14.55
CA ALA A 189 1.59 12.85 -13.14
C ALA A 189 2.70 12.19 -12.33
N ILE A 190 2.79 12.53 -11.05
CA ILE A 190 3.78 12.00 -10.10
C ILE A 190 3.04 11.15 -9.04
N PRO A 191 2.85 9.84 -9.28
CA PRO A 191 2.19 8.92 -8.35
C PRO A 191 3.05 8.44 -7.18
#